data_AF-A0A933NHX1-F1
#
_entry.id   AF-A0A933NHX1-F1
#
_cell.length_a   1.000
_cell.length_b   1.000
_cell.length_c   1.000
_cell.angle_alpha   90.00
_cell.angle_beta   90.00
_cell.angle_gamma   90.00
#
_symmetry.space_group_name_H-M   'P 1'
#
loop_
_entity.id
_entity.type
_entity.pdbx_description
1 polymer ?
#
loop_
_entity_poly.entity_id
_entity_poly.type
_entity_poly.pdbx_seq_one_letter_code
_entity_poly.pdbx_strand_id
1 'polypeptide(L)'
;MHAVAAFRVLDAAGSPRRGGLALDRAVRLARLGSLILPVCLAILLAAPVLLPTLSDLALVPFETPTRDDPVRFSYPIEAFVTAGMSVYVGLSMVMLAIVAMTRVRGSGPWASVALLGLALAPGPVLKTVNGVTSVPLPYELLRDLVPVFHNNRFCERFLVCWWLGASVLAGQALAWLGSRTLRPRAWAVALGAMILIDLRPERLVMYRPAVPAIYERLAGAPPGWPVYEWPANYLSNRKFMFYQMVHGRPICQGVVSRRPLLSYLMEEHDAASTLESMILVLHHDLVPDEGHRRKLSVLMRRYDTRRLAVEGSCEALLLTRRRTGPSR
;
A
#
# COMPACT_ATOMS: atom_id res chain seq x y z
N MET A 1 -1.88 -37.20 42.02
CA MET A 1 -2.24 -36.60 43.33
C MET A 1 -1.01 -36.24 44.19
N HIS A 2 0.17 -35.91 43.63
CA HIS A 2 1.40 -35.62 44.40
C HIS A 2 2.29 -34.49 43.84
N ALA A 3 1.72 -33.35 43.40
CA ALA A 3 2.54 -32.24 42.87
C ALA A 3 2.12 -30.83 43.35
N VAL A 4 1.32 -30.71 44.41
CA VAL A 4 0.79 -29.41 44.88
C VAL A 4 1.32 -28.99 46.28
N ALA A 5 2.14 -29.82 46.93
CA ALA A 5 2.55 -29.58 48.32
C ALA A 5 3.80 -28.71 48.53
N ALA A 6 4.54 -28.32 47.48
CA ALA A 6 5.87 -27.71 47.64
C ALA A 6 5.89 -26.16 47.74
N PHE A 7 4.76 -25.45 47.64
CA PHE A 7 4.76 -23.98 47.52
C PHE A 7 4.28 -23.21 48.76
N ARG A 8 4.10 -23.86 49.93
CA ARG A 8 3.49 -23.24 51.12
C ARG A 8 4.41 -23.00 52.33
N VAL A 9 5.73 -23.16 52.21
CA VAL A 9 6.64 -23.10 53.38
C VAL A 9 7.48 -21.81 53.48
N LEU A 10 7.26 -20.79 52.62
CA LEU A 10 8.11 -19.59 52.62
C LEU A 10 7.48 -18.28 53.13
N ASP A 11 6.32 -18.33 53.80
CA ASP A 11 5.62 -17.10 54.25
C ASP A 11 5.78 -16.75 55.74
N ALA A 12 6.68 -17.40 56.49
CA ALA A 12 6.82 -17.18 57.93
C ALA A 12 8.25 -16.78 58.36
N ALA A 13 8.74 -15.63 57.88
CA ALA A 13 9.88 -14.95 58.52
C ALA A 13 9.85 -13.44 58.25
N GLY A 14 10.02 -12.66 59.31
CA GLY A 14 9.75 -11.22 59.40
C GLY A 14 10.65 -10.30 58.56
N SER A 15 10.16 -9.07 58.39
CA SER A 15 10.71 -8.00 57.54
C SER A 15 12.16 -7.59 57.88
N PRO A 16 12.91 -6.97 56.92
CA PRO A 16 12.77 -5.52 56.77
C PRO A 16 12.70 -4.99 55.32
N ARG A 17 11.87 -3.96 55.17
CA ARG A 17 11.50 -3.16 53.99
C ARG A 17 12.64 -2.39 53.28
N ARG A 18 13.84 -2.94 53.10
CA ARG A 18 14.95 -2.23 52.39
C ARG A 18 15.51 -2.90 51.13
N GLY A 19 15.20 -4.17 50.86
CA GLY A 19 15.63 -4.87 49.64
C GLY A 19 14.74 -4.68 48.39
N GLY A 20 13.51 -4.17 48.57
CA GLY A 20 12.51 -4.11 47.49
C GLY A 20 12.85 -3.14 46.36
N LEU A 21 13.59 -2.06 46.64
CA LEU A 21 13.93 -1.03 45.65
C LEU A 21 14.94 -1.53 44.61
N ALA A 22 15.86 -2.42 45.01
CA ALA A 22 16.83 -3.02 44.11
C ALA A 22 16.17 -4.09 43.23
N LEU A 23 15.29 -4.91 43.80
CA LEU A 23 14.56 -5.93 43.06
C LEU A 23 13.56 -5.31 42.07
N ASP A 24 12.84 -4.26 42.47
CA ASP A 24 11.88 -3.57 41.60
C ASP A 24 12.58 -2.81 40.45
N ARG A 25 13.78 -2.28 40.70
CA ARG A 25 14.65 -1.72 39.63
C ARG A 25 15.18 -2.81 38.69
N ALA A 26 15.61 -3.95 39.22
CA ALA A 26 16.08 -5.08 38.41
C ALA A 26 14.96 -5.63 37.52
N VAL A 27 13.74 -5.76 38.05
CA VAL A 27 12.55 -6.20 37.28
C VAL A 27 12.15 -5.16 36.22
N ARG A 28 12.24 -3.85 36.51
CA ARG A 28 12.00 -2.79 35.52
C ARG A 28 13.05 -2.77 34.40
N LEU A 29 14.33 -2.95 34.74
CA LEU A 29 15.43 -3.02 33.76
C LEU A 29 15.33 -4.29 32.90
N ALA A 30 14.97 -5.43 33.49
CA ALA A 30 14.71 -6.66 32.75
C ALA A 30 13.51 -6.51 31.78
N ARG A 31 12.46 -5.77 32.19
CA ARG A 31 11.32 -5.45 31.32
C ARG A 31 11.71 -4.50 30.18
N LEU A 32 12.53 -3.48 30.44
CA LEU A 32 13.09 -2.62 29.40
C LEU A 32 13.94 -3.41 28.41
N GLY A 33 14.81 -4.31 28.90
CA GLY A 33 15.60 -5.21 28.05
C GLY A 33 14.74 -6.16 27.20
N SER A 34 13.62 -6.66 27.75
CA SER A 34 12.69 -7.52 27.03
C SER A 34 11.94 -6.83 25.88
N LEU A 35 11.92 -5.50 25.86
CA LEU A 35 11.35 -4.71 24.77
C LEU A 35 12.38 -4.34 23.70
N ILE A 36 13.64 -4.14 24.11
CA ILE A 36 14.72 -3.75 23.18
C ILE A 36 15.03 -4.89 22.22
N LEU A 37 15.13 -6.13 22.70
CA LEU A 37 15.48 -7.28 21.85
C LEU A 37 14.49 -7.52 20.68
N PRO A 38 13.16 -7.60 20.89
CA PRO A 38 12.22 -7.78 19.78
C PRO A 38 12.17 -6.57 18.84
N VAL A 39 12.38 -5.35 19.34
CA VAL A 39 12.48 -4.14 18.49
C VAL A 39 13.73 -4.20 17.61
N CYS A 40 14.89 -4.54 18.18
CA CYS A 40 16.14 -4.71 17.42
C CYS A 40 16.02 -5.85 16.40
N LEU A 41 15.40 -6.97 16.77
CA LEU A 41 15.19 -8.10 15.85
C LEU A 41 14.22 -7.73 14.72
N ALA A 42 13.13 -7.01 15.02
CA ALA A 42 12.21 -6.51 14.01
C ALA A 42 12.89 -5.53 13.04
N ILE A 43 13.73 -4.62 13.55
CA ILE A 43 14.52 -3.70 12.72
C ILE A 43 15.51 -4.48 11.85
N LEU A 44 16.23 -5.46 12.41
CA LEU A 44 17.21 -6.26 11.69
C LEU A 44 16.57 -7.09 10.56
N LEU A 45 15.40 -7.69 10.82
CA LEU A 45 14.66 -8.47 9.83
C LEU A 45 13.99 -7.60 8.78
N ALA A 46 13.56 -6.39 9.15
CA ALA A 46 12.95 -5.45 8.22
C ALA A 46 14.00 -4.66 7.42
N ALA A 47 15.23 -4.51 7.90
CA ALA A 47 16.28 -3.70 7.29
C ALA A 47 16.60 -4.05 5.82
N PRO A 48 16.70 -5.32 5.39
CA PRO A 48 16.98 -5.66 3.99
C PRO A 48 15.86 -5.24 3.03
N VAL A 49 14.63 -5.08 3.53
CA VAL A 49 13.48 -4.60 2.76
C VAL A 49 13.35 -3.08 2.87
N LEU A 50 13.54 -2.54 4.08
CA LEU A 50 13.42 -1.12 4.37
C LEU A 50 14.56 -0.29 3.77
N LEU A 51 15.80 -0.76 3.81
CA LEU A 51 16.96 0.01 3.32
C LEU A 51 16.87 0.31 1.82
N PRO A 52 16.62 -0.66 0.93
CA PRO A 52 16.42 -0.38 -0.49
C PRO A 52 15.18 0.49 -0.73
N THR A 53 14.11 0.26 0.04
CA THR A 53 12.89 1.07 -0.07
C THR A 53 13.13 2.53 0.33
N LEU A 54 13.88 2.76 1.41
CA LEU A 54 14.26 4.08 1.91
C LEU A 54 15.27 4.77 0.98
N SER A 55 16.22 4.02 0.39
CA SER A 55 17.13 4.57 -0.62
C SER A 55 16.38 4.93 -1.90
N ASP A 56 15.44 4.10 -2.34
CA ASP A 56 14.61 4.38 -3.50
C ASP A 56 13.67 5.57 -3.24
N LEU A 57 13.11 5.69 -2.04
CA LEU A 57 12.34 6.85 -1.58
C LEU A 57 13.17 8.15 -1.54
N ALA A 58 14.48 8.04 -1.28
CA ALA A 58 15.38 9.20 -1.22
C ALA A 58 15.92 9.60 -2.60
N LEU A 59 16.05 8.66 -3.53
CA LEU A 59 16.68 8.87 -4.84
C LEU A 59 15.67 9.08 -5.98
N VAL A 60 14.46 8.56 -5.85
CA VAL A 60 13.41 8.78 -6.84
C VAL A 60 12.66 10.04 -6.43
N PRO A 61 12.70 11.12 -7.24
CA PRO A 61 11.71 12.18 -7.12
C PRO A 61 10.37 11.56 -7.54
N PHE A 62 9.72 10.87 -6.61
CA PHE A 62 8.26 10.81 -6.63
C PHE A 62 7.81 12.25 -6.74
N GLU A 63 6.88 12.55 -7.65
CA GLU A 63 6.29 13.89 -7.76
C GLU A 63 6.08 14.37 -6.33
N THR A 64 6.75 15.45 -5.94
CA THR A 64 6.70 15.94 -4.57
C THR A 64 5.23 16.04 -4.23
N PRO A 65 4.70 15.18 -3.34
CA PRO A 65 3.27 15.18 -3.12
C PRO A 65 2.91 16.59 -2.71
N THR A 66 1.94 17.17 -3.38
CA THR A 66 1.43 18.46 -2.94
C THR A 66 0.87 18.25 -1.53
N ARG A 67 0.89 19.28 -0.67
CA ARG A 67 0.38 19.17 0.70
C ARG A 67 -1.05 18.61 0.75
N ASP A 68 -1.79 18.78 -0.35
CA ASP A 68 -3.14 18.28 -0.56
C ASP A 68 -3.23 16.76 -0.77
N ASP A 69 -2.18 16.07 -1.22
CA ASP A 69 -2.28 14.65 -1.57
C ASP A 69 -2.63 13.75 -0.38
N PRO A 70 -1.93 13.82 0.78
CA PRO A 70 -2.34 13.06 1.97
C PRO A 70 -3.75 13.44 2.44
N VAL A 71 -4.15 14.70 2.25
CA VAL A 71 -5.50 15.22 2.54
C VAL A 71 -6.50 14.76 1.49
N ARG A 72 -6.12 14.30 0.31
CA ARG A 72 -7.03 13.68 -0.68
C ARG A 72 -7.17 12.18 -0.44
N PHE A 73 -6.09 11.53 -0.03
CA PHE A 73 -6.02 10.07 0.11
C PHE A 73 -6.37 9.55 1.51
N SER A 74 -6.53 10.39 2.54
CA SER A 74 -7.07 9.91 3.82
C SER A 74 -8.59 9.68 3.77
N TYR A 75 -9.10 8.82 4.66
CA TYR A 75 -10.52 8.50 4.72
C TYR A 75 -11.24 9.29 5.81
N PRO A 76 -12.55 9.56 5.65
CA PRO A 76 -13.38 10.08 6.74
C PRO A 76 -13.43 9.05 7.88
N ILE A 77 -13.52 9.53 9.14
CA ILE A 77 -13.43 8.67 10.33
C ILE A 77 -14.50 7.57 10.35
N GLU A 78 -15.65 7.83 9.73
CA GLU A 78 -16.77 6.91 9.60
C GLU A 78 -16.41 5.67 8.74
N ALA A 79 -15.48 5.81 7.79
CA ALA A 79 -15.02 4.69 6.97
C ALA A 79 -14.27 3.63 7.79
N PHE A 80 -13.67 4.02 8.93
CA PHE A 80 -12.94 3.09 9.80
C PHE A 80 -13.87 2.16 10.58
N VAL A 81 -15.11 2.59 10.84
CA VAL A 81 -16.11 1.83 11.61
C VAL A 81 -17.19 1.18 10.74
N THR A 82 -17.22 1.50 9.44
CA THR A 82 -18.20 0.95 8.49
C THR A 82 -17.61 -0.24 7.76
N ALA A 83 -18.20 -1.42 7.97
CA ALA A 83 -17.83 -2.64 7.25
C ALA A 83 -18.01 -2.45 5.73
N GLY A 84 -17.09 -3.01 4.93
CA GLY A 84 -17.13 -2.91 3.46
C GLY A 84 -16.23 -1.83 2.86
N MET A 85 -15.63 -0.96 3.67
CA MET A 85 -14.59 -0.01 3.25
C MET A 85 -13.19 -0.64 3.41
N SER A 86 -12.22 -0.17 2.62
CA SER A 86 -10.82 -0.67 2.65
C SER A 86 -10.07 -0.42 3.96
N VAL A 87 -10.67 0.31 4.90
CA VAL A 87 -10.04 0.82 6.14
C VAL A 87 -10.75 0.40 7.42
N TYR A 88 -11.56 -0.65 7.35
CA TYR A 88 -12.34 -1.13 8.50
C TYR A 88 -11.47 -1.72 9.63
N VAL A 89 -11.69 -1.26 10.87
CA VAL A 89 -10.89 -1.67 12.03
C VAL A 89 -11.33 -3.01 12.65
N GLY A 90 -12.57 -3.45 12.39
CA GLY A 90 -13.19 -4.62 13.02
C GLY A 90 -13.68 -4.33 14.44
N LEU A 91 -15.00 -4.21 14.66
CA LEU A 91 -15.53 -3.93 16.00
C LEU A 91 -15.26 -5.11 16.94
N SER A 92 -15.31 -6.34 16.41
CA SER A 92 -14.92 -7.54 17.15
C SER A 92 -13.46 -7.47 17.64
N MET A 93 -12.55 -7.01 16.79
CA MET A 93 -11.13 -6.80 17.13
C MET A 93 -10.95 -5.70 18.16
N VAL A 94 -11.66 -4.58 18.02
CA VAL A 94 -11.65 -3.49 19.01
C VAL A 94 -12.10 -3.99 20.39
N MET A 95 -13.22 -4.72 20.46
CA MET A 95 -13.71 -5.27 21.73
C MET A 95 -12.70 -6.20 22.39
N LEU A 96 -12.12 -7.13 21.62
CA LEU A 96 -11.09 -8.05 22.13
C LEU A 96 -9.82 -7.30 22.56
N ALA A 97 -9.40 -6.28 21.80
CA ALA A 97 -8.26 -5.46 22.15
C ALA A 97 -8.47 -4.74 23.50
N ILE A 98 -9.65 -4.15 23.72
CA ILE A 98 -10.02 -3.51 24.99
C ILE A 98 -9.99 -4.52 26.16
N VAL A 99 -10.48 -5.74 25.96
CA VAL A 99 -10.41 -6.80 26.97
C VAL A 99 -8.96 -7.13 27.33
N ALA A 100 -8.08 -7.29 26.34
CA ALA A 100 -6.66 -7.55 26.60
C ALA A 100 -5.98 -6.39 27.33
N MET A 101 -6.24 -5.15 26.90
CA MET A 101 -5.67 -3.94 27.52
C MET A 101 -6.09 -3.77 28.99
N THR A 102 -7.31 -4.17 29.34
CA THR A 102 -7.85 -4.00 30.70
C THR A 102 -7.61 -5.20 31.61
N ARG A 103 -7.51 -6.42 31.06
CA ARG A 103 -7.51 -7.67 31.85
C ARG A 103 -6.20 -8.45 31.79
N VAL A 104 -5.37 -8.23 30.78
CA VAL A 104 -4.16 -9.03 30.55
C VAL A 104 -2.92 -8.20 30.86
N ARG A 105 -2.08 -8.69 31.77
CA ARG A 105 -0.78 -8.08 32.06
C ARG A 105 0.16 -8.30 30.87
N GLY A 106 0.93 -7.27 30.50
CA GLY A 106 1.87 -7.34 29.39
C GLY A 106 1.27 -7.03 28.01
N SER A 107 0.02 -6.58 27.94
CA SER A 107 -0.62 -6.11 26.71
C SER A 107 -0.10 -4.75 26.22
N GLY A 108 0.55 -3.97 27.10
CA GLY A 108 1.00 -2.60 26.85
C GLY A 108 1.78 -2.39 25.53
N PRO A 109 2.84 -3.15 25.24
CA PRO A 109 3.62 -2.95 24.01
C PRO A 109 2.78 -3.09 22.73
N TRP A 110 1.92 -4.10 22.68
CA TRP A 110 1.04 -4.35 21.54
C TRP A 110 -0.10 -3.34 21.45
N ALA A 111 -0.59 -2.86 22.60
CA ALA A 111 -1.51 -1.74 22.67
C ALA A 111 -0.87 -0.47 22.10
N SER A 112 0.40 -0.18 22.42
CA SER A 112 1.10 0.97 21.85
C SER A 112 1.21 0.88 20.32
N VAL A 113 1.56 -0.28 19.77
CA VAL A 113 1.63 -0.49 18.32
C VAL A 113 0.26 -0.29 17.67
N ALA A 114 -0.79 -0.88 18.25
CA ALA A 114 -2.15 -0.79 17.73
C ALA A 114 -2.68 0.65 17.75
N LEU A 115 -2.56 1.32 18.90
CA LEU A 115 -3.05 2.68 19.10
C LEU A 115 -2.26 3.70 18.27
N LEU A 116 -0.94 3.52 18.13
CA LEU A 116 -0.14 4.37 17.25
C LEU A 116 -0.58 4.24 15.79
N GLY A 117 -0.77 3.01 15.32
CA GLY A 117 -1.31 2.76 13.97
C GLY A 117 -2.65 3.44 13.74
N LEU A 118 -3.57 3.28 14.70
CA LEU A 118 -4.91 3.86 14.65
C LEU A 118 -4.89 5.40 14.73
N ALA A 119 -3.95 5.99 15.48
CA ALA A 119 -3.81 7.44 15.61
C ALA A 119 -3.24 8.10 14.34
N LEU A 120 -2.38 7.38 13.59
CA LEU A 120 -1.74 7.89 12.38
C LEU A 120 -2.58 7.63 11.11
N ALA A 121 -3.39 6.58 11.10
CA ALA A 121 -4.13 6.15 9.92
C ALA A 121 -5.13 7.16 9.33
N PRO A 122 -5.85 7.99 10.13
CA PRO A 122 -6.76 9.00 9.59
C PRO A 122 -6.06 10.13 8.82
N GLY A 123 -4.72 10.19 8.86
CA GLY A 123 -3.92 11.16 8.14
C GLY A 123 -3.78 12.50 8.86
N PRO A 124 -3.38 13.57 8.15
CA PRO A 124 -2.93 14.82 8.78
C PRO A 124 -4.04 15.67 9.40
N VAL A 125 -5.24 15.61 8.85
CA VAL A 125 -6.39 16.42 9.29
C VAL A 125 -7.60 15.52 9.46
N LEU A 126 -8.43 15.84 10.45
CA LEU A 126 -9.64 15.08 10.70
C LEU A 126 -10.65 15.29 9.56
N LYS A 127 -11.12 14.18 9.01
CA LYS A 127 -12.18 14.14 8.00
C LYS A 127 -13.43 13.51 8.57
N THR A 128 -14.56 14.09 8.19
CA THR A 128 -15.90 13.58 8.51
C THR A 128 -16.70 13.48 7.22
N VAL A 129 -17.88 12.88 7.27
CA VAL A 129 -18.83 12.87 6.15
C VAL A 129 -19.18 14.30 5.69
N ASN A 130 -19.11 15.28 6.60
CA ASN A 130 -19.42 16.69 6.30
C ASN A 130 -18.23 17.47 5.69
N GLY A 131 -17.10 16.80 5.45
CA GLY A 131 -15.92 17.39 4.82
C GLY A 131 -14.65 17.36 5.67
N VAL A 132 -13.68 18.16 5.23
CA VAL A 132 -12.36 18.29 5.86
C VAL A 132 -12.43 19.35 6.95
N THR A 133 -11.98 19.00 8.16
CA THR A 133 -11.90 19.95 9.28
C THR A 133 -10.51 20.58 9.37
N SER A 134 -10.37 21.67 10.13
CA SER A 134 -9.08 22.31 10.43
C SER A 134 -8.33 21.69 11.62
N VAL A 135 -8.85 20.60 12.19
CA VAL A 135 -8.26 19.96 13.37
C VAL A 135 -7.06 19.10 12.93
N PRO A 136 -5.83 19.45 13.33
CA PRO A 136 -4.65 18.66 13.00
C PRO A 136 -4.64 17.36 13.83
N LEU A 137 -4.18 16.29 13.21
CA LEU A 137 -4.05 14.96 13.80
C LEU A 137 -2.57 14.60 14.03
N PRO A 138 -2.26 13.56 14.83
CA PRO A 138 -0.88 13.18 15.16
C PRO A 138 0.03 12.94 13.93
N TYR A 139 -0.55 12.53 12.80
CA TYR A 139 0.21 12.34 11.57
C TYR A 139 0.76 13.65 10.98
N GLU A 140 0.07 14.79 11.12
CA GLU A 140 0.59 16.09 10.66
C GLU A 140 1.90 16.42 11.37
N LEU A 141 1.92 16.23 12.71
CA LEU A 141 3.12 16.45 13.51
C LEU A 141 4.24 15.47 13.12
N LEU A 142 3.93 14.19 12.93
CA LEU A 142 4.92 13.20 12.51
C LEU A 142 5.52 13.54 11.14
N ARG A 143 4.67 13.98 10.21
CA ARG A 143 5.07 14.40 8.89
C ARG A 143 6.04 15.58 8.97
N ASP A 144 5.65 16.64 9.69
CA ASP A 144 6.44 17.88 9.76
C ASP A 144 7.79 17.68 10.49
N LEU A 145 7.86 16.75 11.46
CA LEU A 145 9.08 16.48 12.21
C LEU A 145 10.04 15.49 11.53
N VAL A 146 9.53 14.57 10.71
CA VAL A 146 10.31 13.45 10.18
C VAL A 146 10.22 13.42 8.64
N PRO A 147 11.27 13.86 7.92
CA PRO A 147 11.23 14.05 6.46
C PRO A 147 10.83 12.81 5.65
N VAL A 148 11.11 11.61 6.17
CA VAL A 148 10.74 10.34 5.53
C VAL A 148 9.23 10.21 5.34
N PHE A 149 8.42 10.81 6.22
CA PHE A 149 6.96 10.73 6.14
C PHE A 149 6.34 11.80 5.22
N HIS A 150 7.13 12.77 4.71
CA HIS A 150 6.64 13.74 3.71
C HIS A 150 6.12 13.05 2.44
N ASN A 151 6.73 11.93 2.05
CA ASN A 151 6.39 11.21 0.83
C ASN A 151 5.25 10.19 0.99
N ASN A 152 4.72 9.99 2.20
CA ASN A 152 3.68 9.01 2.40
C ASN A 152 2.30 9.59 2.03
N ARG A 153 1.81 9.18 0.85
CA ARG A 153 0.52 9.60 0.29
C ARG A 153 -0.69 8.87 0.91
N PHE A 154 -0.49 7.64 1.41
CA PHE A 154 -1.56 6.75 1.86
C PHE A 154 -1.43 6.49 3.36
N CYS A 155 -1.95 7.42 4.17
CA CYS A 155 -1.90 7.33 5.63
C CYS A 155 -2.62 6.09 6.16
N GLU A 156 -3.64 5.60 5.47
CA GLU A 156 -4.40 4.42 5.88
C GLU A 156 -3.54 3.15 6.01
N ARG A 157 -2.35 3.12 5.39
CA ARG A 157 -1.39 2.02 5.54
C ARG A 157 -0.93 1.81 6.99
N PHE A 158 -1.02 2.82 7.86
CA PHE A 158 -0.77 2.64 9.29
C PHE A 158 -1.78 1.71 9.98
N LEU A 159 -2.92 1.40 9.35
CA LEU A 159 -3.82 0.35 9.83
C LEU A 159 -3.15 -1.03 9.86
N VAL A 160 -2.08 -1.27 9.10
CA VAL A 160 -1.29 -2.49 9.23
C VAL A 160 -0.75 -2.63 10.66
N CYS A 161 -0.32 -1.54 11.29
CA CYS A 161 0.10 -1.54 12.69
C CYS A 161 -1.08 -1.79 13.64
N TRP A 162 -2.26 -1.23 13.34
CA TRP A 162 -3.50 -1.55 14.06
C TRP A 162 -3.80 -3.05 14.00
N TRP A 163 -3.92 -3.64 12.81
CA TRP A 163 -4.26 -5.06 12.66
C TRP A 163 -3.20 -5.97 13.27
N LEU A 164 -1.92 -5.63 13.14
CA LEU A 164 -0.83 -6.38 13.79
C LEU A 164 -0.98 -6.36 15.32
N GLY A 165 -1.06 -5.18 15.93
CA GLY A 165 -1.19 -5.07 17.39
C GLY A 165 -2.50 -5.65 17.92
N ALA A 166 -3.61 -5.35 17.25
CA ALA A 166 -4.94 -5.83 17.61
C ALA A 166 -5.06 -7.35 17.51
N SER A 167 -4.42 -8.00 16.53
CA SER A 167 -4.42 -9.47 16.42
C SER A 167 -3.75 -10.16 17.61
N VAL A 168 -2.62 -9.61 18.09
CA VAL A 168 -1.92 -10.14 19.27
C VAL A 168 -2.75 -9.90 20.53
N LEU A 169 -3.32 -8.69 20.68
CA LEU A 169 -4.23 -8.38 21.78
C LEU A 169 -5.45 -9.29 21.76
N ALA A 170 -6.03 -9.56 20.59
CA ALA A 170 -7.14 -10.48 20.44
C ALA A 170 -6.78 -11.89 20.92
N GLY A 171 -5.61 -12.41 20.54
CA GLY A 171 -5.11 -13.69 21.04
C GLY A 171 -4.96 -13.73 22.56
N GLN A 172 -4.43 -12.65 23.15
CA GLN A 172 -4.32 -12.50 24.61
C GLN A 172 -5.70 -12.49 25.31
N ALA A 173 -6.65 -11.73 24.78
CA ALA A 173 -8.02 -11.67 25.30
C ALA A 173 -8.70 -13.03 25.22
N LEU A 174 -8.57 -13.73 24.09
CA LEU A 174 -9.14 -15.05 23.89
C LEU A 174 -8.53 -16.09 24.84
N ALA A 175 -7.22 -16.07 25.08
CA ALA A 175 -6.60 -16.94 26.08
C ALA A 175 -7.10 -16.65 27.51
N TRP A 176 -7.28 -15.37 27.85
CA TRP A 176 -7.79 -14.94 29.15
C TRP A 176 -9.27 -15.31 29.36
N LEU A 177 -10.11 -15.20 28.33
CA LEU A 177 -11.52 -15.59 28.34
C LEU A 177 -11.68 -17.11 28.35
N GLY A 178 -10.92 -17.81 27.50
CA GLY A 178 -10.97 -19.26 27.36
C GLY A 178 -10.54 -20.00 28.62
N SER A 179 -9.55 -19.49 29.35
CA SER A 179 -9.16 -20.08 30.65
C SER A 179 -10.24 -19.96 31.74
N ARG A 180 -11.27 -19.13 31.54
CA ARG A 180 -12.36 -18.91 32.49
C ARG A 180 -13.69 -19.50 32.05
N THR A 181 -13.76 -20.07 30.84
CA THR A 181 -15.03 -20.61 30.35
C THR A 181 -15.25 -22.05 30.78
N LEU A 182 -16.43 -22.32 31.34
CA LEU A 182 -16.90 -23.67 31.63
C LEU A 182 -17.46 -24.38 30.38
N ARG A 183 -17.68 -23.64 29.27
CA ARG A 183 -18.33 -24.15 28.05
C ARG A 183 -17.57 -23.68 26.79
N PRO A 184 -16.40 -24.27 26.47
CA PRO A 184 -15.53 -23.81 25.39
C PRO A 184 -16.20 -23.85 24.01
N ARG A 185 -17.05 -24.86 23.74
CA ARG A 185 -17.79 -24.98 22.48
C ARG A 185 -18.78 -23.82 22.27
N ALA A 186 -19.58 -23.50 23.30
CA ALA A 186 -20.54 -22.40 23.22
C ALA A 186 -19.83 -21.05 23.03
N TRP A 187 -18.68 -20.86 23.68
CA TRP A 187 -17.85 -19.68 23.49
C TRP A 187 -17.27 -19.57 22.09
N ALA A 188 -16.77 -20.67 21.52
CA ALA A 188 -16.28 -20.69 20.16
C ALA A 188 -17.38 -20.33 19.15
N VAL A 189 -18.60 -20.85 19.35
CA VAL A 189 -19.77 -20.52 18.51
C VAL A 189 -20.14 -19.04 18.65
N ALA A 190 -20.19 -18.51 19.88
CA ALA A 190 -20.50 -17.09 20.11
C ALA A 190 -19.44 -16.16 19.48
N LEU A 191 -18.17 -16.51 19.59
CA LEU A 191 -17.08 -15.78 18.95
C LEU A 191 -17.17 -15.83 17.42
N GLY A 192 -17.43 -17.02 16.86
CA GLY A 192 -17.63 -17.19 15.43
C GLY A 192 -18.81 -16.36 14.92
N ALA A 193 -19.94 -16.38 15.63
CA ALA A 193 -21.09 -15.55 15.30
C ALA A 193 -20.77 -14.05 15.37
N MET A 194 -20.05 -13.60 16.40
CA MET A 194 -19.60 -12.20 16.51
C MET A 194 -18.72 -11.80 15.33
N ILE A 195 -17.75 -12.63 14.93
CA ILE A 195 -16.87 -12.36 13.78
C ILE A 195 -17.68 -12.35 12.47
N LEU A 196 -18.64 -13.27 12.29
CA LEU A 196 -19.49 -13.29 11.09
C LEU A 196 -20.40 -12.08 10.99
N ILE A 197 -20.89 -11.55 12.12
CA ILE A 197 -21.67 -10.31 12.16
C ILE A 197 -20.78 -9.11 11.82
N ASP A 198 -19.55 -9.09 12.34
CA ASP A 198 -18.57 -8.01 12.14
C ASP A 198 -18.05 -7.96 10.69
N LEU A 199 -17.76 -9.13 10.13
CA LEU A 199 -17.25 -9.31 8.76
C LEU A 199 -18.37 -9.61 7.76
N ARG A 200 -19.63 -9.33 8.12
CA ARG A 200 -20.74 -9.56 7.20
C ARG A 200 -20.43 -8.81 5.90
N PRO A 201 -20.44 -9.50 4.75
CA PRO A 201 -20.15 -8.82 3.50
C PRO A 201 -21.26 -7.80 3.26
N GLU A 202 -20.88 -6.52 3.23
CA GLU A 202 -21.75 -5.50 2.63
C GLU A 202 -22.00 -5.94 1.19
N ARG A 203 -23.23 -5.73 0.68
CA ARG A 203 -23.60 -6.23 -0.66
C ARG A 203 -22.61 -5.70 -1.68
N LEU A 204 -21.73 -6.56 -2.17
CA LEU A 204 -20.84 -6.24 -3.28
C LEU A 204 -21.72 -6.08 -4.52
N VAL A 205 -22.11 -4.84 -4.80
CA VAL A 205 -22.85 -4.50 -6.02
C VAL A 205 -21.88 -4.65 -7.18
N MET A 206 -21.89 -5.82 -7.81
CA MET A 206 -21.17 -6.05 -9.05
C MET A 206 -21.94 -5.37 -10.17
N TYR A 207 -21.48 -4.19 -10.57
CA TYR A 207 -22.00 -3.52 -11.75
C TYR A 207 -21.34 -4.10 -13.00
N ARG A 208 -22.13 -4.46 -14.02
CA ARG A 208 -21.58 -4.74 -15.35
C ARG A 208 -21.28 -3.39 -16.00
N PRO A 209 -20.01 -3.00 -16.18
CA PRO A 209 -19.69 -1.72 -16.81
C PRO A 209 -20.32 -1.67 -18.21
N ALA A 210 -21.09 -0.60 -18.46
CA ALA A 210 -21.66 -0.37 -19.77
C ALA A 210 -20.54 -0.08 -20.78
N VAL A 211 -20.53 -0.81 -21.88
CA VAL A 211 -19.58 -0.61 -22.97
C VAL A 211 -20.26 0.28 -24.02
N PRO A 212 -19.70 1.44 -24.37
CA PRO A 212 -20.21 2.25 -25.46
C PRO A 212 -20.21 1.48 -26.79
N ALA A 213 -21.29 1.55 -27.56
CA ALA A 213 -21.47 0.82 -28.83
C ALA A 213 -20.37 1.09 -29.88
N ILE A 214 -19.64 2.20 -29.76
CA ILE A 214 -18.48 2.49 -30.62
C ILE A 214 -17.39 1.41 -30.52
N TYR A 215 -17.20 0.81 -29.34
CA TYR A 215 -16.17 -0.20 -29.14
C TYR A 215 -16.53 -1.54 -29.79
N GLU A 216 -17.82 -1.88 -29.86
CA GLU A 216 -18.29 -3.05 -30.62
C GLU A 216 -18.11 -2.83 -32.13
N ARG A 217 -18.42 -1.62 -32.63
CA ARG A 217 -18.13 -1.27 -34.03
C ARG A 217 -16.63 -1.33 -34.34
N LEU A 218 -15.80 -0.91 -33.39
CA LEU A 218 -14.34 -0.94 -33.51
C LEU A 218 -13.79 -2.37 -33.53
N ALA A 219 -14.45 -3.31 -32.85
CA ALA A 219 -14.13 -4.73 -32.91
C ALA A 219 -14.35 -5.32 -34.32
N GLY A 220 -15.40 -4.89 -35.01
CA GLY A 220 -15.75 -5.36 -36.36
C GLY A 220 -15.01 -4.65 -37.51
N ALA A 221 -14.36 -3.52 -37.26
CA ALA A 221 -13.61 -2.80 -38.28
C ALA A 221 -12.30 -3.53 -38.67
N PRO A 222 -11.70 -3.27 -39.85
CA PRO A 222 -10.44 -3.89 -40.26
C PRO A 222 -9.32 -3.68 -39.22
N PRO A 223 -8.45 -4.69 -38.97
CA PRO A 223 -7.34 -4.53 -38.05
C PRO A 223 -6.27 -3.59 -38.64
N GLY A 224 -5.41 -3.01 -37.80
CA GLY A 224 -4.19 -2.34 -38.27
C GLY A 224 -3.78 -1.05 -37.56
N TRP A 225 -4.60 -0.51 -36.65
CA TRP A 225 -4.31 0.77 -36.00
C TRP A 225 -4.54 0.69 -34.49
N PRO A 226 -3.65 1.29 -33.68
CA PRO A 226 -3.85 1.42 -32.26
C PRO A 226 -4.94 2.46 -31.96
N VAL A 227 -5.59 2.32 -30.81
CA VAL A 227 -6.68 3.18 -30.36
C VAL A 227 -6.14 4.17 -29.33
N TYR A 228 -6.44 5.46 -29.49
CA TYR A 228 -6.14 6.51 -28.53
C TYR A 228 -7.44 7.22 -28.14
N GLU A 229 -7.72 7.29 -26.85
CA GLU A 229 -8.98 7.80 -26.33
C GLU A 229 -8.77 9.07 -25.50
N TRP A 230 -9.47 10.15 -25.82
CA TRP A 230 -9.32 11.42 -25.13
C TRP A 230 -10.54 11.73 -24.25
N PRO A 231 -10.38 12.29 -23.03
CA PRO A 231 -9.14 12.65 -22.35
C PRO A 231 -8.44 11.47 -21.66
N ALA A 232 -7.11 11.43 -21.79
CA ALA A 232 -6.25 10.44 -21.15
C ALA A 232 -5.90 10.88 -19.73
N ASN A 233 -6.31 10.12 -18.71
CA ASN A 233 -5.88 10.31 -17.33
C ASN A 233 -5.87 8.97 -16.59
N TYR A 234 -5.34 8.94 -15.37
CA TYR A 234 -5.18 7.70 -14.62
C TYR A 234 -6.48 6.90 -14.44
N LEU A 235 -7.62 7.56 -14.24
CA LEU A 235 -8.91 6.89 -14.04
C LEU A 235 -9.60 6.52 -15.36
N SER A 236 -9.56 7.39 -16.37
CA SER A 236 -10.12 7.10 -17.70
C SER A 236 -9.36 5.97 -18.39
N ASN A 237 -8.03 5.93 -18.24
CA ASN A 237 -7.20 4.87 -18.80
C ASN A 237 -7.56 3.48 -18.27
N ARG A 238 -8.02 3.35 -17.01
CA ARG A 238 -8.52 2.05 -16.48
C ARG A 238 -9.75 1.57 -17.23
N LYS A 239 -10.64 2.50 -17.61
CA LYS A 239 -11.83 2.19 -18.42
C LYS A 239 -11.45 1.83 -19.85
N PHE A 240 -10.48 2.53 -20.44
CA PHE A 240 -9.98 2.23 -21.79
C PHE A 240 -9.32 0.85 -21.87
N MET A 241 -8.54 0.46 -20.85
CA MET A 241 -8.03 -0.91 -20.72
C MET A 241 -9.16 -1.95 -20.62
N PHE A 242 -10.27 -1.61 -19.95
CA PHE A 242 -11.43 -2.49 -19.93
C PHE A 242 -12.08 -2.62 -21.30
N TYR A 243 -12.29 -1.50 -22.01
CA TYR A 243 -12.85 -1.50 -23.37
C TYR A 243 -11.94 -2.18 -24.38
N GLN A 244 -10.63 -2.19 -24.15
CA GLN A 244 -9.66 -2.95 -24.94
C GLN A 244 -10.00 -4.44 -25.01
N MET A 245 -10.54 -5.02 -23.93
CA MET A 245 -10.98 -6.42 -23.93
C MET A 245 -12.17 -6.67 -24.86
N VAL A 246 -12.92 -5.63 -25.24
CA VAL A 246 -14.05 -5.72 -26.16
C VAL A 246 -13.59 -5.61 -27.60
N HIS A 247 -12.79 -4.59 -27.94
CA HIS A 247 -12.39 -4.34 -29.32
C HIS A 247 -11.09 -5.05 -29.74
N GLY A 248 -10.31 -5.58 -28.79
CA GLY A 248 -9.13 -6.42 -29.05
C GLY A 248 -7.95 -5.73 -29.73
N ARG A 249 -7.93 -4.39 -29.79
CA ARG A 249 -6.88 -3.63 -30.49
C ARG A 249 -5.78 -3.18 -29.52
N PRO A 250 -4.56 -2.93 -29.99
CA PRO A 250 -3.56 -2.19 -29.22
C PRO A 250 -4.14 -0.83 -28.82
N ILE A 251 -3.90 -0.41 -27.58
CA ILE A 251 -4.23 0.94 -27.11
C ILE A 251 -2.93 1.72 -26.91
N CYS A 252 -2.96 3.01 -27.22
CA CYS A 252 -1.85 3.93 -26.98
C CYS A 252 -1.77 4.39 -25.52
N GLN A 253 -2.78 4.04 -24.71
CA GLN A 253 -2.96 4.51 -23.34
C GLN A 253 -3.13 3.33 -22.40
N GLY A 254 -3.08 3.58 -21.09
CA GLY A 254 -3.27 2.54 -20.09
C GLY A 254 -2.74 2.95 -18.74
N VAL A 255 -2.92 2.06 -17.77
CA VAL A 255 -2.29 2.17 -16.45
C VAL A 255 -1.16 1.15 -16.39
N VAL A 256 0.06 1.67 -16.39
CA VAL A 256 1.29 0.89 -16.17
C VAL A 256 1.82 1.18 -14.78
N SER A 257 2.32 0.17 -14.08
CA SER A 257 2.86 0.30 -12.72
C SER A 257 4.06 1.25 -12.64
N ARG A 258 4.81 1.36 -13.74
CA ARG A 258 5.88 2.34 -13.93
C ARG A 258 5.60 3.05 -15.24
N ARG A 259 5.27 4.33 -15.18
CA ARG A 259 5.13 5.16 -16.36
C ARG A 259 6.51 5.25 -17.04
N PRO A 260 6.64 4.88 -18.33
CA PRO A 260 7.82 5.22 -19.09
C PRO A 260 8.04 6.73 -19.00
N LEU A 261 9.30 7.17 -18.95
CA LEU A 261 9.64 8.60 -18.90
C LEU A 261 8.94 9.40 -20.02
N LEU A 262 8.76 8.78 -21.19
CA LEU A 262 8.06 9.35 -22.33
C LEU A 262 6.61 9.75 -22.01
N SER A 263 5.92 9.01 -21.14
CA SER A 263 4.54 9.31 -20.76
C SER A 263 4.42 10.60 -19.95
N TYR A 264 5.43 10.95 -19.15
CA TYR A 264 5.47 12.20 -18.40
C TYR A 264 5.64 13.40 -19.34
N LEU A 265 6.54 13.27 -20.31
CA LEU A 265 6.78 14.31 -21.32
C LEU A 265 5.54 14.59 -22.17
N MET A 266 4.66 13.60 -22.35
CA MET A 266 3.41 13.74 -23.09
C MET A 266 2.28 14.41 -22.30
N GLU A 267 2.32 14.37 -20.97
CA GLU A 267 1.29 14.97 -20.10
C GLU A 267 1.64 16.42 -19.73
N GLU A 268 2.94 16.73 -19.66
CA GLU A 268 3.46 18.07 -19.38
C GLU A 268 3.45 19.00 -20.62
N HIS A 269 3.49 18.42 -21.84
CA HIS A 269 3.29 19.17 -23.08
C HIS A 269 1.82 19.17 -23.51
N ASP A 270 1.26 20.38 -23.61
CA ASP A 270 -0.11 20.67 -24.00
C ASP A 270 -0.49 19.96 -25.32
N ALA A 271 -1.69 19.36 -25.35
CA ALA A 271 -2.09 18.29 -26.27
C ALA A 271 -1.98 18.63 -27.77
N ALA A 272 -1.98 19.92 -28.12
CA ALA A 272 -1.81 20.38 -29.49
C ALA A 272 -0.41 20.09 -30.06
N SER A 273 0.64 20.23 -29.22
CA SER A 273 2.03 19.93 -29.62
C SER A 273 2.34 18.43 -29.59
N THR A 274 1.57 17.68 -28.78
CA THR A 274 1.74 16.25 -28.55
C THR A 274 1.12 15.41 -29.67
N LEU A 275 0.09 15.92 -30.37
CA LEU A 275 -0.48 15.30 -31.57
C LEU A 275 0.51 15.30 -32.74
N GLU A 276 1.23 16.40 -32.97
CA GLU A 276 2.31 16.45 -33.97
C GLU A 276 3.45 15.49 -33.62
N SER A 277 3.82 15.40 -32.35
CA SER A 277 4.88 14.49 -31.90
C SER A 277 4.44 13.01 -31.84
N MET A 278 3.14 12.70 -31.65
CA MET A 278 2.60 11.33 -31.78
C MET A 278 2.63 10.81 -33.20
N ILE A 279 2.34 11.65 -34.20
CA ILE A 279 2.49 11.29 -35.63
C ILE A 279 3.97 10.98 -35.93
N LEU A 280 4.90 11.71 -35.32
CA LEU A 280 6.34 11.50 -35.50
C LEU A 280 6.89 10.22 -34.84
N VAL A 281 6.39 9.79 -33.68
CA VAL A 281 6.93 8.63 -32.93
C VAL A 281 6.31 7.30 -33.39
N LEU A 282 5.03 7.26 -33.76
CA LEU A 282 4.39 6.04 -34.26
C LEU A 282 4.74 5.74 -35.73
N HIS A 283 5.28 6.72 -36.45
CA HIS A 283 5.78 6.55 -37.80
C HIS A 283 7.15 7.23 -37.98
N HIS A 284 8.20 6.61 -37.43
CA HIS A 284 9.59 7.00 -37.72
C HIS A 284 9.87 7.14 -39.23
N ASP A 285 9.14 6.37 -40.06
CA ASP A 285 9.26 6.36 -41.52
C ASP A 285 8.48 7.49 -42.23
N LEU A 286 7.59 8.20 -41.54
CA LEU A 286 6.78 9.29 -42.13
C LEU A 286 7.29 10.70 -41.79
N VAL A 287 8.40 10.83 -41.04
CA VAL A 287 9.01 12.14 -40.75
C VAL A 287 9.71 12.65 -42.02
N PRO A 288 9.23 13.68 -42.73
CA PRO A 288 9.82 14.07 -44.02
C PRO A 288 11.15 14.82 -43.83
N ASP A 289 11.32 15.47 -42.68
CA ASP A 289 12.46 16.32 -42.37
C ASP A 289 13.60 15.54 -41.69
N GLU A 290 14.77 15.57 -42.34
CA GLU A 290 15.98 14.89 -41.91
C GLU A 290 16.55 15.49 -40.60
N GLY A 291 16.26 16.78 -40.35
CA GLY A 291 16.63 17.49 -39.12
C GLY A 291 15.93 16.92 -37.88
N HIS A 292 14.61 16.72 -37.97
CA HIS A 292 13.81 16.10 -36.90
C HIS A 292 14.17 14.63 -36.67
N ARG A 293 14.43 13.84 -37.74
CA ARG A 293 14.96 12.46 -37.59
C ARG A 293 16.28 12.44 -36.83
N ARG A 294 17.19 13.38 -37.11
CA ARG A 294 18.46 13.49 -36.38
C ARG A 294 18.25 13.78 -34.90
N LYS A 295 17.39 14.75 -34.54
CA LYS A 295 17.10 15.07 -33.13
C LYS A 295 16.48 13.89 -32.38
N LEU A 296 15.52 13.18 -32.99
CA LEU A 296 14.92 11.98 -32.41
C LEU A 296 15.94 10.85 -32.24
N SER A 297 16.82 10.64 -33.23
CA SER A 297 17.88 9.63 -33.15
C SER A 297 18.94 9.94 -32.08
N VAL A 298 19.15 11.23 -31.74
CA VAL A 298 20.05 11.66 -30.68
C VAL A 298 19.38 11.46 -29.32
N LEU A 299 18.10 11.80 -29.17
CA LEU A 299 17.32 11.50 -27.98
C LEU A 299 17.29 9.99 -27.73
N MET A 300 16.96 9.18 -28.74
CA MET A 300 16.94 7.71 -28.62
C MET A 300 18.33 7.15 -28.27
N ARG A 301 19.42 7.60 -28.90
CA ARG A 301 20.80 7.18 -28.54
C ARG A 301 21.22 7.59 -27.13
N ARG A 302 20.72 8.73 -26.63
CA ARG A 302 21.00 9.19 -25.25
C ARG A 302 20.28 8.33 -24.21
N TYR A 303 19.22 7.62 -24.60
CA TYR A 303 18.48 6.69 -23.74
C TYR A 303 18.88 5.21 -23.94
N ASP A 304 19.45 4.85 -25.09
CA ASP A 304 19.93 3.49 -25.39
C ASP A 304 21.22 3.12 -24.62
N THR A 305 22.01 4.11 -24.20
CA THR A 305 23.26 3.87 -23.45
C THR A 305 23.08 3.35 -22.03
N ARG A 306 21.86 3.30 -21.47
CA ARG A 306 21.59 2.61 -20.20
C ARG A 306 21.00 1.20 -20.35
N ARG A 307 20.67 0.75 -21.57
CA ARG A 307 20.06 -0.56 -21.81
C ARG A 307 21.00 -1.60 -22.44
N LEU A 308 22.13 -1.19 -23.02
CA LEU A 308 23.14 -2.12 -23.55
C LEU A 308 23.97 -2.89 -22.50
N ALA A 309 23.62 -2.81 -21.20
CA ALA A 309 24.19 -3.71 -20.19
C ALA A 309 23.36 -4.99 -19.97
N VAL A 310 22.15 -5.11 -20.54
CA VAL A 310 21.30 -6.29 -20.37
C VAL A 310 20.57 -6.59 -21.69
N GLU A 311 20.84 -7.76 -22.26
CA GLU A 311 20.15 -8.43 -23.38
C GLU A 311 20.55 -8.05 -24.82
N GLY A 312 21.63 -8.69 -25.29
CA GLY A 312 21.80 -9.00 -26.71
C GLY A 312 20.88 -10.14 -27.12
N SER A 313 19.90 -9.90 -28.00
CA SER A 313 19.14 -10.94 -28.74
C SER A 313 18.30 -10.43 -29.93
N CYS A 314 18.43 -9.18 -30.38
CA CYS A 314 17.62 -8.67 -31.52
C CYS A 314 18.34 -8.59 -32.88
N GLU A 315 19.61 -8.99 -32.99
CA GLU A 315 20.37 -8.84 -34.24
C GLU A 315 20.09 -9.91 -35.32
N ALA A 316 19.25 -10.90 -35.04
CA ALA A 316 19.06 -12.05 -35.94
C ALA A 316 17.99 -11.87 -37.04
N LEU A 317 17.22 -10.77 -37.07
CA LEU A 317 16.03 -10.65 -37.95
C LEU A 317 16.13 -9.64 -39.10
N LEU A 318 17.27 -8.95 -39.27
CA LEU A 318 17.45 -7.93 -40.32
C LEU A 318 18.36 -8.33 -41.51
N LEU A 319 18.87 -9.56 -41.56
CA LEU A 319 19.85 -9.97 -42.59
C LEU A 319 19.33 -10.80 -43.78
N THR A 320 18.02 -11.03 -43.93
CA THR A 320 17.49 -11.88 -45.03
C THR A 320 16.77 -11.14 -46.16
N ARG A 321 16.97 -9.82 -46.34
CA ARG A 321 16.33 -9.07 -47.44
C ARG A 321 17.28 -8.21 -48.27
N ARG A 322 18.37 -8.80 -48.77
CA ARG A 322 19.13 -8.25 -49.92
C ARG A 322 19.71 -9.38 -50.77
N ARG A 323 18.98 -9.83 -51.79
CA ARG A 323 19.50 -10.27 -53.11
C ARG A 323 18.35 -10.76 -53.99
N THR A 324 17.82 -9.86 -54.80
CA THR A 324 17.35 -10.16 -56.17
C THR A 324 17.41 -8.84 -56.94
N GLY A 325 18.53 -8.61 -57.64
CA GLY A 325 18.60 -7.61 -58.72
C GLY A 325 18.06 -8.22 -60.02
N PRO A 326 17.66 -7.40 -61.01
CA PRO A 326 17.17 -7.89 -62.29
C PRO A 326 18.34 -8.12 -63.26
N SER A 327 18.33 -9.26 -63.96
CA SER A 327 19.19 -9.51 -65.12
C SER A 327 18.42 -9.20 -66.42
N ARG A 328 18.97 -8.30 -67.22
CA ARG A 328 18.89 -8.34 -68.69
C ARG A 328 20.08 -9.15 -69.19
#